data_AF-A0A950WD29-F1
#
_entry.id   AF-A0A950WD29-F1
#
_cell.length_a   1.000
_cell.length_b   1.000
_cell.length_c   1.000
_cell.angle_alpha   90.00
_cell.angle_beta   90.00
_cell.angle_gamma   90.00
#
_symmetry.space_group_name_H-M   'P 1'
#
loop_
_entity.id
_entity.type
_entity.pdbx_description
1 polymer ?
#
loop_
_entity_poly.entity_id
_entity_poly.type
_entity_poly.pdbx_seq_one_letter_code
_entity_poly.pdbx_strand_id
1 'polypeptide(L)'
;MEATNNITKAYREKAFTIEARKTVGQRLQQARAAKGLTLEQAAIAAGVTANNIHCYEQGSPAPPDVLIKLTSEVYRCSLHEILHSSTPYP
;
A
#
# COMPACT_ATOMS: atom_id res chain seq x y z
N MET A 1 -11.89 -34.16 13.28
CA MET A 1 -11.90 -33.68 11.87
C MET A 1 -12.23 -32.19 11.72
N GLU A 2 -12.46 -31.42 12.81
CA GLU A 2 -12.82 -29.99 12.72
C GLU A 2 -11.62 -29.02 12.71
N ALA A 3 -10.46 -29.45 13.24
CA ALA A 3 -9.29 -28.58 13.40
C ALA A 3 -8.59 -28.19 12.07
N THR A 4 -8.59 -29.06 11.06
CA THR A 4 -7.93 -28.82 9.77
C THR A 4 -8.65 -27.78 8.90
N ASN A 5 -9.98 -27.76 8.95
CA ASN A 5 -10.79 -26.83 8.13
C ASN A 5 -10.66 -25.37 8.60
N ASN A 6 -10.52 -25.16 9.91
CA ASN A 6 -10.37 -23.83 10.50
C ASN A 6 -8.97 -23.25 10.26
N ILE A 7 -7.93 -24.10 10.31
CA ILE A 7 -6.56 -23.71 9.98
C ILE A 7 -6.47 -23.31 8.50
N THR A 8 -7.05 -24.09 7.59
CA THR A 8 -6.98 -23.82 6.13
C THR A 8 -7.71 -22.52 5.76
N LYS A 9 -8.83 -22.21 6.42
CA LYS A 9 -9.55 -20.94 6.28
C LYS A 9 -8.71 -19.74 6.75
N ALA A 10 -8.12 -19.82 7.95
CA ALA A 10 -7.26 -18.76 8.48
C ALA A 10 -6.02 -18.51 7.60
N TYR A 11 -5.42 -19.57 7.05
CA TYR A 11 -4.31 -19.42 6.09
C TYR A 11 -4.75 -18.78 4.77
N ARG A 12 -5.93 -19.13 4.25
CA ARG A 12 -6.49 -18.50 3.04
C ARG A 12 -6.82 -17.02 3.27
N GLU A 13 -7.43 -16.67 4.38
CA GLU A 13 -7.73 -15.28 4.75
C GLU A 13 -6.44 -14.48 5.02
N LYS A 14 -5.45 -15.08 5.69
CA LYS A 14 -4.14 -14.47 5.93
C LYS A 14 -3.33 -14.30 4.64
N ALA A 15 -3.35 -15.28 3.73
CA ALA A 15 -2.70 -15.17 2.43
C ALA A 15 -3.39 -14.12 1.54
N PHE A 16 -4.73 -14.12 1.53
CA PHE A 16 -5.53 -13.12 0.82
C PHE A 16 -5.23 -11.69 1.32
N THR A 17 -5.09 -11.51 2.64
CA THR A 17 -4.74 -10.21 3.23
C THR A 17 -3.27 -9.81 3.04
N ILE A 18 -2.35 -10.76 2.80
CA ILE A 18 -0.97 -10.44 2.40
C ILE A 18 -0.93 -9.95 0.96
N GLU A 19 -1.59 -10.67 0.04
CA GLU A 19 -1.59 -10.29 -1.38
C GLU A 19 -2.34 -8.97 -1.61
N ALA A 20 -3.48 -8.75 -0.94
CA ALA A 20 -4.18 -7.47 -0.99
C ALA A 20 -3.28 -6.29 -0.54
N ARG A 21 -2.48 -6.48 0.51
CA ARG A 21 -1.53 -5.46 0.98
C ARG A 21 -0.41 -5.18 -0.02
N LYS A 22 0.13 -6.22 -0.66
CA LYS A 22 1.12 -6.03 -1.74
C LYS A 22 0.52 -5.27 -2.90
N THR A 23 -0.71 -5.56 -3.31
CA THR A 23 -1.38 -4.82 -4.39
C THR A 23 -1.54 -3.34 -4.04
N VAL A 24 -1.95 -3.02 -2.80
CA VAL A 24 -2.01 -1.62 -2.33
C VAL A 24 -0.62 -0.96 -2.37
N GLY A 25 0.42 -1.66 -1.90
CA GLY A 25 1.80 -1.18 -1.95
C GLY A 25 2.29 -0.88 -3.37
N GLN A 26 2.00 -1.77 -4.33
CA GLN A 26 2.33 -1.57 -5.74
C GLN A 26 1.64 -0.34 -6.32
N ARG A 27 0.36 -0.11 -5.98
CA ARG A 27 -0.36 1.10 -6.42
C ARG A 27 0.23 2.36 -5.82
N LEU A 28 0.68 2.34 -4.57
CA LEU A 28 1.42 3.46 -3.97
C LEU A 28 2.72 3.75 -4.71
N GLN A 29 3.47 2.72 -5.09
CA GLN A 29 4.69 2.85 -5.87
C GLN A 29 4.42 3.47 -7.24
N GLN A 30 3.39 3.01 -7.94
CA GLN A 30 3.00 3.54 -9.24
C GLN A 30 2.58 5.01 -9.14
N ALA A 31 1.76 5.36 -8.14
CA ALA A 31 1.33 6.74 -7.93
C ALA A 31 2.52 7.67 -7.64
N ARG A 32 3.51 7.22 -6.85
CA ARG A 32 4.76 7.96 -6.64
C ARG A 32 5.54 8.14 -7.93
N ALA A 33 5.75 7.05 -8.67
CA ALA A 33 6.54 7.05 -9.91
C ALA A 33 5.90 7.94 -10.99
N ALA A 34 4.57 7.96 -11.09
CA ALA A 34 3.83 8.82 -12.01
C ALA A 34 3.97 10.33 -11.69
N LYS A 35 4.35 10.68 -10.46
CA LYS A 35 4.75 12.05 -10.09
C LYS A 35 6.23 12.34 -10.28
N GLY A 36 7.02 11.37 -10.73
CA GLY A 36 8.47 11.52 -10.90
C GLY A 36 9.21 11.67 -9.57
N LEU A 37 8.62 11.25 -8.45
CA LEU A 37 9.20 11.44 -7.12
C LEU A 37 10.12 10.28 -6.74
N THR A 38 11.27 10.60 -6.14
CA THR A 38 12.09 9.59 -5.43
C THR A 38 11.44 9.18 -4.11
N LEU A 39 11.95 8.11 -3.49
CA LEU A 39 11.50 7.68 -2.16
C LEU A 39 11.74 8.77 -1.12
N GLU A 40 12.89 9.45 -1.20
CA GLU A 40 13.30 10.52 -0.28
C GLU A 40 12.38 11.74 -0.41
N GLN A 41 12.04 12.14 -1.63
CA GLN A 41 11.14 13.27 -1.86
C GLN A 41 9.74 13.00 -1.31
N ALA A 42 9.19 11.81 -1.56
CA ALA A 42 7.91 11.40 -1.02
C ALA A 42 7.93 11.31 0.51
N ALA A 43 9.01 10.78 1.07
CA ALA A 43 9.21 10.65 2.51
C ALA A 43 9.27 12.00 3.21
N ILE A 44 10.04 12.96 2.67
CA ILE A 44 10.13 14.33 3.19
C ILE A 44 8.76 14.99 3.17
N ALA A 45 8.03 14.91 2.06
CA ALA A 45 6.70 15.50 1.94
C ALA A 45 5.70 14.88 2.94
N ALA A 46 5.77 13.56 3.15
CA ALA A 46 4.90 12.86 4.09
C ALA A 46 5.33 13.01 5.56
N GLY A 47 6.58 13.36 5.86
CA GLY A 47 7.11 13.44 7.22
C GLY A 47 7.52 12.07 7.78
N VAL A 48 8.00 11.17 6.93
CA VAL A 48 8.50 9.83 7.30
C VAL A 48 9.88 9.58 6.70
N THR A 49 10.46 8.39 6.90
CA THR A 49 11.74 8.02 6.27
C THR A 49 11.53 7.41 4.88
N ALA A 50 12.55 7.46 4.02
CA ALA A 50 12.53 6.77 2.72
C ALA A 50 12.32 5.25 2.86
N ASN A 51 12.85 4.65 3.94
CA ASN A 51 12.63 3.24 4.25
C ASN A 51 11.16 2.95 4.60
N ASN A 52 10.47 3.86 5.30
CA ASN A 52 9.03 3.72 5.53
C ASN A 52 8.27 3.68 4.20
N ILE A 53 8.55 4.60 3.27
CA ILE A 53 7.92 4.60 1.94
C ILE A 53 8.19 3.28 1.22
N HIS A 54 9.45 2.82 1.21
CA HIS A 54 9.81 1.53 0.63
C HIS A 54 9.00 0.37 1.25
N CYS A 55 8.94 0.28 2.58
CA CYS A 55 8.20 -0.77 3.27
C CYS A 55 6.70 -0.72 2.93
N TYR A 56 6.10 0.47 2.85
CA TYR A 56 4.69 0.63 2.48
C TYR A 56 4.43 0.16 1.04
N GLU A 57 5.33 0.50 0.12
CA GLU A 57 5.27 0.03 -1.28
C GLU A 57 5.46 -1.49 -1.40
N GLN A 58 6.15 -2.12 -0.45
CA GLN A 58 6.26 -3.59 -0.36
C GLN A 58 5.09 -4.25 0.39
N GLY A 59 4.05 -3.49 0.77
CA GLY A 59 2.84 -4.01 1.43
C GLY A 59 2.90 -4.05 2.95
N SER A 60 3.89 -3.40 3.57
CA SER A 60 3.81 -3.10 5.00
C SER A 60 2.69 -2.08 5.23
N PRO A 61 1.89 -2.22 6.29
CA PRO A 61 0.82 -1.28 6.56
C PRO A 61 1.38 0.11 6.87
N ALA A 62 0.90 1.11 6.13
CA ALA A 62 1.12 2.51 6.46
C ALA A 62 0.12 2.97 7.53
N PRO A 63 0.52 3.85 8.47
CA PRO A 63 -0.43 4.56 9.32
C PRO A 63 -1.48 5.30 8.47
N PRO A 64 -2.77 5.34 8.87
CA PRO A 64 -3.84 5.93 8.06
C PRO A 64 -3.62 7.40 7.69
N ASP A 65 -3.09 8.19 8.62
CA ASP A 65 -2.73 9.61 8.43
C ASP A 65 -1.62 9.76 7.37
N VAL A 66 -0.59 8.93 7.43
CA VAL A 66 0.49 8.90 6.43
C VAL A 66 -0.06 8.50 5.07
N LEU A 67 -0.95 7.49 5.01
CA LEU A 67 -1.56 7.04 3.76
C LEU A 67 -2.44 8.13 3.13
N ILE A 68 -3.27 8.80 3.94
CA ILE A 68 -4.09 9.93 3.49
C ILE A 68 -3.21 11.05 2.97
N LYS A 69 -2.15 11.41 3.69
CA LYS A 69 -1.22 12.46 3.29
C LYS A 69 -0.48 12.13 1.98
N LEU A 70 0.05 10.91 1.86
CA LEU A 70 0.69 10.45 0.63
C LEU A 70 -0.25 10.52 -0.56
N THR A 71 -1.49 10.05 -0.42
CA THR A 71 -2.44 10.03 -1.53
C THR A 71 -2.97 11.41 -1.89
N SER A 72 -3.42 12.19 -0.92
CA SER A 72 -4.07 13.49 -1.17
C SER A 72 -3.09 14.62 -1.48
N GLU A 73 -1.99 14.74 -0.74
CA GLU A 73 -1.09 15.90 -0.83
C GLU A 73 0.11 15.63 -1.74
N VAL A 74 0.73 14.45 -1.61
CA VAL A 74 2.00 14.13 -2.29
C VAL A 74 1.74 13.57 -3.69
N TYR A 75 0.93 12.53 -3.80
CA TYR A 75 0.66 11.81 -5.04
C TYR A 75 -0.56 12.36 -5.78
N ARG A 76 -1.37 13.20 -5.13
CA ARG A 76 -2.57 13.84 -5.71
C ARG A 76 -3.44 12.83 -6.47
N CYS A 77 -3.73 11.71 -5.83
CA CYS A 77 -4.58 10.63 -6.32
C CYS A 77 -5.65 10.26 -5.30
N SER A 78 -6.65 9.48 -5.72
CA SER A 78 -7.73 9.08 -4.82
C SER A 78 -7.28 7.94 -3.91
N LEU A 79 -7.56 8.07 -2.61
CA LEU A 79 -7.39 6.96 -1.66
C LEU A 79 -8.20 5.72 -2.09
N HIS A 80 -9.37 5.93 -2.71
CA HIS A 80 -10.19 4.83 -3.21
C HIS A 80 -9.49 4.05 -4.32
N GLU A 81 -8.78 4.73 -5.23
CA GLU A 81 -8.01 4.07 -6.30
C GLU A 81 -6.90 3.22 -5.70
N ILE A 82 -6.14 3.75 -4.75
CA ILE A 82 -5.07 3.02 -4.08
C ILE A 82 -5.59 1.79 -3.34
N LEU A 83 -6.74 1.88 -2.68
CA LEU A 83 -7.28 0.76 -1.90
C LEU A 83 -8.02 -0.28 -2.76
N HIS A 84 -8.73 0.13 -3.81
CA HIS A 84 -9.71 -0.73 -4.48
C HIS A 84 -9.58 -0.84 -6.01
N SER A 85 -8.69 -0.11 -6.70
CA SER A 85 -8.69 -0.11 -8.18
C SER A 85 -8.33 -1.47 -8.79
N SER A 86 -9.16 -2.01 -9.67
CA SER A 86 -8.80 -3.21 -10.46
C SER A 86 -7.82 -2.90 -11.60
N THR A 87 -7.62 -1.62 -11.91
CA THR A 87 -6.75 -1.14 -12.98
C THR A 87 -5.40 -0.66 -12.43
N PRO A 88 -4.28 -1.01 -13.09
CA PRO A 88 -2.98 -0.37 -12.84
C PRO A 88 -3.09 1.14 -13.04
N TYR A 89 -2.35 1.91 -12.24
CA TYR A 89 -2.28 3.36 -12.41
C TYR A 89 -1.58 3.68 -13.76
N PRO A 90 -2.16 4.55 -14.61
CA PRO A 90 -1.61 4.88 -15.93
C PRO A 90 -0.33 5.73 -15.87
#